data_AF-F4FYB1-F1
#
_entry.id   AF-F4FYB1-F1
#
_cell.length_a   1.000
_cell.length_b   1.000
_cell.length_c   1.000
_cell.angle_alpha   90.00
_cell.angle_beta   90.00
_cell.angle_gamma   90.00
#
_symmetry.space_group_name_H-M   'P 1'
#
loop_
_entity.id
_entity.type
_entity.pdbx_description
1 polymer ?
#
loop_
_entity_poly.entity_id
_entity_poly.type
_entity_poly.pdbx_seq_one_letter_code
_entity_poly.pdbx_strand_id
1 'polypeptide(L)'
;MVFEIKINTLPCDGKKGFTTDGNYFCISNFLSDELAKLSISPAILAEAVIDFLNERMASYTTYWGGGNANGSTRVLDLYIITPDVTKKTLLMISNFNGISEISLLEQFCFEQIMEKLMNYGKNLEKYEVTMPFLYKFVIFETFNVFRKLMNVKYQGIVSRGNEKYMLALENEKALVWKVEEPKINLINKENVMLINLNH
;
A
#
# COMPACT_ATOMS: atom_id res chain seq x y z
N MET A 1 10.51 -6.80 10.38
CA MET A 1 9.26 -7.57 10.27
C MET A 1 9.24 -8.14 8.86
N VAL A 2 8.96 -9.43 8.70
CA VAL A 2 8.89 -10.08 7.38
C VAL A 2 7.45 -10.50 7.16
N PHE A 3 6.82 -9.96 6.11
CA PHE A 3 5.51 -10.42 5.65
C PHE A 3 5.76 -11.53 4.63
N GLU A 4 5.39 -12.74 4.98
CA GLU A 4 5.66 -13.93 4.17
C GLU A 4 4.40 -14.76 3.96
N ILE A 5 4.27 -15.29 2.73
CA ILE A 5 3.35 -16.35 2.36
C ILE A 5 4.11 -17.48 1.66
N LYS A 6 3.90 -18.70 2.12
CA LYS A 6 4.38 -19.93 1.48
C LYS A 6 3.20 -20.66 0.87
N ILE A 7 3.32 -21.06 -0.39
CA ILE A 7 2.35 -21.87 -1.12
C ILE A 7 2.96 -23.26 -1.36
N ASN A 8 2.21 -24.31 -1.03
CA ASN A 8 2.57 -25.72 -1.23
C ASN A 8 3.98 -26.10 -0.70
N THR A 9 4.44 -25.41 0.36
CA THR A 9 5.79 -25.58 0.93
C THR A 9 5.70 -25.89 2.42
N LEU A 10 6.56 -26.80 2.91
CA LEU A 10 6.73 -27.15 4.32
C LEU A 10 8.19 -26.90 4.74
N PRO A 11 8.49 -26.60 6.02
CA PRO A 11 7.57 -26.47 7.17
C PRO A 11 6.93 -25.08 7.31
N CYS A 12 5.89 -25.00 8.15
CA CYS A 12 5.11 -23.79 8.42
C CYS A 12 5.14 -23.42 9.90
N ASP A 13 5.66 -22.22 10.18
CA ASP A 13 5.79 -21.66 11.53
C ASP A 13 4.72 -20.58 11.82
N GLY A 14 3.75 -20.41 10.92
CA GLY A 14 2.70 -19.40 11.00
C GLY A 14 1.29 -19.96 10.83
N LYS A 15 0.35 -19.09 10.44
CA LYS A 15 -1.05 -19.47 10.22
C LYS A 15 -1.18 -20.21 8.90
N LYS A 16 -1.81 -21.39 8.93
CA LYS A 16 -1.96 -22.27 7.77
C LYS A 16 -3.40 -22.57 7.44
N GLY A 17 -3.64 -22.99 6.21
CA GLY A 17 -4.94 -23.43 5.72
C GLY A 17 -4.84 -23.98 4.30
N PHE A 18 -6.01 -24.17 3.70
CA PHE A 18 -6.14 -24.57 2.30
C PHE A 18 -6.94 -23.53 1.56
N THR A 19 -6.57 -23.29 0.31
CA THR A 19 -7.39 -22.51 -0.62
C THR A 19 -8.55 -23.37 -1.15
N THR A 20 -9.48 -22.75 -1.87
CA THR A 20 -10.66 -23.41 -2.43
C THR A 20 -10.26 -24.53 -3.39
N ASP A 21 -9.18 -24.33 -4.14
CA ASP A 21 -8.61 -25.29 -5.08
C ASP A 21 -7.69 -26.33 -4.40
N GLY A 22 -7.65 -26.35 -3.06
CA GLY A 22 -6.91 -27.35 -2.29
C GLY A 22 -5.41 -27.06 -2.16
N ASN A 23 -4.94 -25.87 -2.54
CA ASN A 23 -3.55 -25.49 -2.33
C ASN A 23 -3.28 -25.23 -0.85
N TYR A 24 -2.20 -25.79 -0.33
CA TYR A 24 -1.76 -25.52 1.04
C TYR A 24 -1.11 -24.13 1.09
N PHE A 25 -1.52 -23.30 2.05
CA PHE A 25 -0.85 -22.03 2.33
C PHE A 25 -0.39 -21.94 3.77
N CYS A 26 0.70 -21.20 3.97
CA CYS A 26 1.20 -20.80 5.27
C CYS A 26 1.58 -19.32 5.22
N ILE A 27 1.05 -18.51 6.11
CA ILE A 27 1.43 -17.10 6.22
C ILE A 27 2.12 -16.83 7.55
N SER A 28 3.12 -15.96 7.54
CA SER A 28 3.74 -15.44 8.76
C SER A 28 2.70 -14.81 9.71
N ASN A 29 2.95 -14.86 11.02
CA ASN A 29 2.06 -14.26 12.02
C ASN A 29 1.90 -12.74 11.79
N PHE A 30 2.97 -12.03 11.41
CA PHE A 30 2.91 -10.60 11.08
C PHE A 30 1.95 -10.30 9.92
N LEU A 31 1.96 -11.12 8.86
CA LEU A 31 1.03 -10.97 7.75
C LEU A 31 -0.39 -11.28 8.19
N SER A 32 -0.59 -12.34 8.98
CA SER A 32 -1.90 -12.69 9.53
C SER A 32 -2.50 -11.54 10.35
N ASP A 33 -1.70 -10.88 11.18
CA ASP A 33 -2.15 -9.77 12.02
C ASP A 33 -2.52 -8.54 11.18
N GLU A 34 -1.77 -8.23 10.13
CA GLU A 34 -2.12 -7.14 9.21
C GLU A 34 -3.39 -7.44 8.42
N LEU A 35 -3.57 -8.66 7.92
CA LEU A 35 -4.79 -9.06 7.23
C LEU A 35 -6.01 -8.99 8.16
N ALA A 36 -5.86 -9.39 9.43
CA ALA A 36 -6.93 -9.31 10.42
C ALA A 36 -7.38 -7.86 10.67
N LYS A 37 -6.46 -6.89 10.73
CA LYS A 37 -6.79 -5.45 10.86
C LYS A 37 -7.57 -4.92 9.64
N LEU A 38 -7.36 -5.54 8.49
CA LEU A 38 -7.99 -5.20 7.21
C LEU A 38 -9.21 -6.08 6.91
N SER A 39 -9.61 -6.93 7.85
CA SER A 39 -10.71 -7.90 7.72
C SER A 39 -10.58 -8.85 6.52
N ILE A 40 -9.35 -9.14 6.08
CA ILE A 40 -9.08 -10.06 4.97
C ILE A 40 -8.79 -11.45 5.52
N SER A 41 -9.47 -12.45 4.97
CA SER A 41 -9.13 -13.84 5.24
C SER A 41 -7.79 -14.22 4.59
N PRO A 42 -6.88 -14.91 5.30
CA PRO A 42 -5.66 -15.47 4.72
C PRO A 42 -5.88 -16.28 3.44
N ALA A 43 -7.00 -16.99 3.34
CA ALA A 43 -7.34 -17.78 2.16
C ALA A 43 -7.54 -16.88 0.93
N ILE A 44 -8.21 -15.73 1.07
CA ILE A 44 -8.44 -14.78 -0.04
C ILE A 44 -7.10 -14.25 -0.58
N LEU A 45 -6.16 -13.90 0.30
CA LEU A 45 -4.83 -13.50 -0.14
C LEU A 45 -4.10 -14.65 -0.84
N ALA A 46 -4.20 -15.87 -0.32
CA ALA A 46 -3.56 -17.03 -0.92
C ALA A 46 -4.06 -17.30 -2.35
N GLU A 47 -5.38 -17.20 -2.60
CA GLU A 47 -5.95 -17.29 -3.96
C GLU A 47 -5.36 -16.20 -4.86
N ALA A 48 -5.37 -14.93 -4.41
CA ALA A 48 -4.82 -13.83 -5.20
C ALA A 48 -3.34 -14.02 -5.55
N VAL A 49 -2.56 -14.61 -4.63
CA VAL A 49 -1.15 -14.94 -4.87
C VAL A 49 -0.99 -16.07 -5.87
N ILE A 50 -1.83 -17.10 -5.80
CA ILE A 50 -1.81 -18.21 -6.77
C ILE A 50 -2.16 -17.70 -8.16
N ASP A 51 -3.21 -16.88 -8.29
CA ASP A 51 -3.61 -16.28 -9.56
C ASP A 51 -2.48 -15.41 -10.14
N PHE A 52 -1.87 -14.55 -9.32
CA PHE A 52 -0.72 -13.74 -9.73
C PHE A 52 0.45 -14.59 -10.25
N LEU A 53 0.75 -15.70 -9.59
CA LEU A 53 1.82 -16.62 -10.01
C LEU A 53 1.46 -17.35 -11.32
N ASN A 54 0.21 -17.76 -11.48
CA ASN A 54 -0.29 -18.49 -12.65
C ASN A 54 -0.35 -17.59 -13.89
N GLU A 55 -0.82 -16.35 -13.74
CA GLU A 55 -0.95 -15.39 -14.84
C GLU A 55 0.41 -14.84 -15.31
N ARG A 56 1.46 -14.99 -14.49
CA ARG A 56 2.85 -14.55 -14.81
C ARG A 56 2.96 -13.09 -15.21
N MET A 57 2.09 -12.24 -14.67
CA MET A 57 2.07 -10.80 -14.96
C MET A 57 2.98 -10.03 -13.99
N ALA A 58 3.40 -8.82 -14.40
CA ALA A 58 4.16 -7.92 -13.55
C ALA A 58 3.29 -7.22 -12.49
N SER A 59 1.98 -7.17 -12.72
CA SER A 59 0.97 -6.70 -11.78
C SER A 59 -0.28 -7.55 -11.91
N TYR A 60 -0.93 -7.83 -10.79
CA TYR A 60 -2.21 -8.50 -10.71
C TYR A 60 -3.10 -7.77 -9.70
N THR A 61 -4.39 -7.75 -9.96
CA THR A 61 -5.35 -7.05 -9.13
C THR A 61 -6.65 -7.82 -9.08
N THR A 62 -7.12 -8.10 -7.87
CA THR A 62 -8.42 -8.72 -7.63
C THR A 62 -9.22 -7.89 -6.64
N TYR A 63 -10.54 -8.01 -6.73
CA TYR A 63 -11.49 -7.26 -5.89
C TYR A 63 -12.14 -8.21 -4.90
N TRP A 64 -12.25 -7.78 -3.65
CA TRP A 64 -12.87 -8.59 -2.61
C TRP A 64 -13.79 -7.76 -1.72
N GLY A 65 -15.00 -8.27 -1.47
CA GLY A 65 -15.93 -7.77 -0.47
C GLY A 65 -16.37 -6.30 -0.59
N GLY A 66 -17.10 -5.85 0.43
CA GLY A 66 -17.47 -4.46 0.66
C GLY A 66 -16.58 -3.84 1.73
N GLY A 67 -15.87 -2.77 1.40
CA GLY A 67 -14.99 -2.03 2.30
C GLY A 67 -15.70 -0.96 3.14
N ASN A 68 -14.95 -0.34 4.06
CA ASN A 68 -15.32 0.92 4.68
C ASN A 68 -15.39 2.08 3.67
N ALA A 69 -16.23 3.08 3.91
CA ALA A 69 -16.38 4.25 3.05
C ALA A 69 -15.11 5.13 2.93
N ASN A 70 -14.23 5.09 3.94
CA ASN A 70 -13.02 5.90 3.94
C ASN A 70 -11.92 5.27 3.08
N GLY A 71 -11.39 6.05 2.14
CA GLY A 71 -10.33 5.61 1.24
C GLY A 71 -9.01 5.37 1.97
N SER A 72 -8.46 4.16 1.85
CA SER A 72 -7.15 3.84 2.42
C SER A 72 -6.42 2.80 1.59
N THR A 73 -5.09 2.87 1.60
CA THR A 73 -4.25 1.80 1.06
C THR A 73 -3.15 1.44 2.04
N ARG A 74 -3.00 0.14 2.28
CA ARG A 74 -1.89 -0.47 3.00
C ARG A 74 -0.94 -1.09 1.98
N VAL A 75 0.32 -0.68 1.98
CA VAL A 75 1.37 -1.33 1.16
C VAL A 75 2.24 -2.16 2.08
N LEU A 76 2.49 -3.43 1.72
CA LEU A 76 3.32 -4.39 2.43
C LEU A 76 4.39 -4.92 1.48
N ASP A 77 5.57 -5.20 2.02
CA ASP A 77 6.65 -5.87 1.30
C ASP A 77 6.52 -7.38 1.54
N LEU A 78 5.99 -8.11 0.54
CA LEU A 78 5.58 -9.50 0.65
C LEU A 78 6.63 -10.44 0.03
N TYR A 79 7.05 -11.43 0.80
CA TYR A 79 7.82 -12.57 0.32
C TYR A 79 6.88 -13.71 -0.01
N ILE A 80 6.84 -14.10 -1.28
CA ILE A 80 6.12 -15.28 -1.78
C ILE A 80 7.13 -16.41 -1.95
N ILE A 81 6.87 -17.54 -1.31
CA ILE A 81 7.72 -18.73 -1.38
C ILE A 81 6.88 -19.89 -1.92
N THR A 82 7.34 -20.52 -2.98
CA THR A 82 6.82 -21.78 -3.50
C THR A 82 7.94 -22.83 -3.50
N PRO A 83 7.66 -24.10 -3.85
CA PRO A 83 8.71 -25.10 -4.02
C PRO A 83 9.78 -24.70 -5.05
N ASP A 84 9.39 -23.91 -6.05
CA ASP A 84 10.23 -23.59 -7.20
C ASP A 84 10.84 -22.18 -7.14
N VAL A 85 10.18 -21.23 -6.47
CA VAL A 85 10.61 -19.83 -6.49
C VAL A 85 10.40 -19.14 -5.15
N THR A 86 11.38 -18.31 -4.78
CA THR A 86 11.19 -17.26 -3.78
C THR A 86 11.19 -15.91 -4.48
N LYS A 87 10.11 -15.16 -4.31
CA LYS A 87 9.87 -13.90 -5.01
C LYS A 87 9.47 -12.82 -4.02
N LYS A 88 10.03 -11.63 -4.19
CA LYS A 88 9.69 -10.45 -3.42
C LYS A 88 8.75 -9.57 -4.25
N THR A 89 7.58 -9.25 -3.71
CA THR A 89 6.54 -8.47 -4.39
C THR A 89 6.00 -7.41 -3.44
N LEU A 90 5.43 -6.34 -3.97
CA LEU A 90 4.65 -5.41 -3.15
C LEU A 90 3.20 -5.88 -3.16
N LEU A 91 2.64 -6.00 -1.96
CA LEU A 91 1.23 -6.26 -1.73
C LEU A 91 0.56 -4.94 -1.37
N MET A 92 -0.45 -4.55 -2.13
CA MET A 92 -1.31 -3.42 -1.82
C MET A 92 -2.69 -3.90 -1.48
N ILE A 93 -3.20 -3.44 -0.36
CA ILE A 93 -4.57 -3.65 0.06
C ILE A 93 -5.21 -2.28 0.09
N SER A 94 -6.04 -2.01 -0.89
CA SER A 94 -6.69 -0.72 -1.07
C SER A 94 -8.18 -0.84 -0.78
N ASN A 95 -8.77 0.23 -0.30
CA ASN A 95 -10.20 0.38 -0.18
C ASN A 95 -10.59 1.75 -0.74
N PHE A 96 -11.52 1.73 -1.70
CA PHE A 96 -12.05 2.91 -2.34
C PHE A 96 -13.58 2.89 -2.25
N ASN A 97 -14.15 3.78 -1.45
CA ASN A 97 -15.61 3.96 -1.35
C ASN A 97 -16.39 2.65 -1.18
N GLY A 98 -15.88 1.74 -0.35
CA GLY A 98 -16.54 0.47 -0.08
C GLY A 98 -16.21 -0.66 -1.06
N ILE A 99 -15.20 -0.52 -1.91
CA ILE A 99 -14.64 -1.62 -2.69
C ILE A 99 -13.22 -1.88 -2.21
N SER A 100 -12.94 -3.10 -1.74
CA SER A 100 -11.58 -3.49 -1.39
C SER A 100 -10.88 -4.20 -2.54
N GLU A 101 -9.62 -3.87 -2.74
CA GLU A 101 -8.77 -4.35 -3.82
C GLU A 101 -7.49 -4.94 -3.20
N ILE A 102 -7.08 -6.11 -3.70
CA ILE A 102 -5.77 -6.68 -3.44
C ILE A 102 -4.98 -6.60 -4.73
N SER A 103 -3.85 -5.88 -4.71
CA SER A 103 -2.94 -5.77 -5.83
C SER A 103 -1.59 -6.37 -5.46
N LEU A 104 -1.04 -7.22 -6.32
CA LEU A 104 0.30 -7.79 -6.23
C LEU A 104 1.12 -7.24 -7.40
N LEU A 105 2.32 -6.74 -7.12
CA LEU A 105 3.12 -6.10 -8.16
C LEU A 105 4.62 -6.33 -7.96
N GLU A 106 5.32 -6.41 -9.08
CA GLU A 106 6.77 -6.27 -9.10
C GLU A 106 7.17 -4.85 -8.68
N GLN A 107 8.33 -4.72 -8.05
CA GLN A 107 8.79 -3.43 -7.52
C GLN A 107 8.91 -2.34 -8.60
N PHE A 108 9.24 -2.71 -9.84
CA PHE A 108 9.35 -1.76 -10.95
C PHE A 108 8.00 -1.23 -11.47
N CYS A 109 6.88 -1.88 -11.12
CA CYS A 109 5.53 -1.41 -11.46
C CYS A 109 4.94 -0.45 -10.41
N PHE A 110 5.70 -0.10 -9.38
CA PHE A 110 5.21 0.70 -8.27
C PHE A 110 4.69 2.08 -8.68
N GLU A 111 5.38 2.75 -9.59
CA GLU A 111 5.01 4.10 -10.06
C GLU A 111 3.60 4.11 -10.68
N GLN A 112 3.32 3.15 -11.57
CA GLN A 112 2.03 3.02 -12.26
C GLN A 112 0.88 2.81 -11.28
N ILE A 113 1.11 2.01 -10.23
CA ILE A 113 0.09 1.78 -9.22
C ILE A 113 -0.07 3.00 -8.31
N MET A 114 0.99 3.70 -7.95
CA MET A 114 0.85 4.98 -7.23
C MET A 114 0.08 6.00 -8.06
N GLU A 115 0.30 6.08 -9.38
CA GLU A 115 -0.51 6.92 -10.27
C GLU A 115 -2.00 6.54 -10.23
N LYS A 116 -2.30 5.24 -10.27
CA LYS A 116 -3.66 4.72 -10.09
C LYS A 116 -4.23 5.17 -8.74
N LEU A 117 -3.53 4.92 -7.63
CA LEU A 117 -3.98 5.27 -6.27
C LEU A 117 -4.22 6.77 -6.12
N MET A 118 -3.32 7.62 -6.63
CA MET A 118 -3.47 9.07 -6.58
C MET A 118 -4.66 9.54 -7.42
N ASN A 119 -4.89 8.93 -8.59
CA ASN A 119 -6.05 9.23 -9.43
C ASN A 119 -7.38 8.85 -8.77
N TYR A 120 -7.42 7.79 -7.96
CA TYR A 120 -8.60 7.47 -7.15
C TYR A 120 -8.72 8.41 -5.94
N GLY A 121 -7.63 8.61 -5.21
CA GLY A 121 -7.59 9.41 -3.98
C GLY A 121 -7.92 10.88 -4.19
N LYS A 122 -7.65 11.46 -5.37
CA LYS A 122 -7.97 12.88 -5.65
C LYS A 122 -9.45 13.20 -5.53
N ASN A 123 -10.32 12.23 -5.81
CA ASN A 123 -11.78 12.37 -5.76
C ASN A 123 -12.35 12.14 -4.35
N LEU A 124 -11.50 11.81 -3.36
CA LEU A 124 -11.89 11.57 -1.98
C LEU A 124 -11.58 12.79 -1.11
N GLU A 125 -12.40 12.99 -0.08
CA GLU A 125 -12.17 14.05 0.92
C GLU A 125 -10.87 13.80 1.69
N LYS A 126 -10.61 12.53 2.04
CA LYS A 126 -9.38 12.07 2.69
C LYS A 126 -8.97 10.71 2.14
N TYR A 127 -7.69 10.56 1.86
CA TYR A 127 -7.10 9.29 1.44
C TYR A 127 -5.76 9.07 2.16
N GLU A 128 -5.62 7.89 2.77
CA GLU A 128 -4.46 7.54 3.57
C GLU A 128 -3.68 6.39 2.95
N VAL A 129 -2.38 6.57 2.74
CA VAL A 129 -1.47 5.50 2.33
C VAL A 129 -0.51 5.20 3.48
N THR A 130 -0.53 3.96 3.96
CA THR A 130 0.33 3.51 5.06
C THR A 130 1.25 2.38 4.62
N MET A 131 2.51 2.46 5.04
CA MET A 131 3.59 1.57 4.58
C MET A 131 4.50 1.26 5.77
N PRO A 132 4.33 0.12 6.46
CA PRO A 132 5.03 -0.19 7.72
C PRO A 132 6.53 -0.55 7.53
N PHE A 133 7.14 -0.07 6.45
CA PHE A 133 8.56 -0.24 6.14
C PHE A 133 9.11 1.04 5.50
N LEU A 134 10.34 1.42 5.88
CA LEU A 134 11.02 2.60 5.37
C LEU A 134 11.73 2.28 4.05
N TYR A 135 11.07 2.48 2.93
CA TYR A 135 11.76 2.72 1.66
C TYR A 135 11.59 4.19 1.27
N LYS A 136 12.58 5.02 1.62
CA LYS A 136 12.63 6.45 1.24
C LYS A 136 12.40 6.65 -0.27
N PHE A 137 12.83 5.68 -1.10
CA PHE A 137 12.56 5.64 -2.53
C PHE A 137 11.07 5.69 -2.88
N VAL A 138 10.25 4.86 -2.23
CA VAL A 138 8.79 4.82 -2.45
C VAL A 138 8.16 6.18 -2.15
N ILE A 139 8.60 6.82 -1.07
CA ILE A 139 8.13 8.15 -0.67
C ILE A 139 8.47 9.16 -1.78
N PHE A 140 9.74 9.20 -2.21
CA PHE A 140 10.15 10.11 -3.28
C PHE A 140 9.43 9.85 -4.60
N GLU A 141 9.17 8.59 -4.98
CA GLU A 141 8.37 8.27 -6.16
C GLU A 141 6.91 8.73 -6.01
N THR A 142 6.28 8.57 -4.84
CA THR A 142 4.94 9.11 -4.59
C THR A 142 4.90 10.63 -4.77
N PHE A 143 5.91 11.36 -4.28
CA PHE A 143 6.03 12.80 -4.49
C PHE A 143 6.28 13.17 -5.96
N ASN A 144 7.10 12.37 -6.67
CA ASN A 144 7.38 12.56 -8.09
C ASN A 144 6.12 12.36 -8.94
N VAL A 145 5.36 11.30 -8.68
CA VAL A 145 4.05 11.01 -9.30
C VAL A 145 3.05 12.12 -9.02
N PHE A 146 2.94 12.57 -7.77
CA PHE A 146 2.06 13.68 -7.41
C PHE A 146 2.39 14.95 -8.20
N ARG A 147 3.69 15.28 -8.35
CA ARG A 147 4.15 16.40 -9.18
C ARG A 147 3.84 16.25 -10.66
N LYS A 148 3.87 15.03 -11.20
CA LYS A 148 3.50 14.78 -12.61
C LYS A 148 2.01 14.95 -12.86
N LEU A 149 1.17 14.48 -11.92
CA LEU A 149 -0.29 14.46 -12.07
C LEU A 149 -0.96 15.78 -11.69
N MET A 150 -0.33 16.54 -10.79
CA MET A 150 -0.89 17.77 -10.22
C MET A 150 -0.01 18.96 -10.58
N ASN A 151 -0.60 20.14 -10.80
CA ASN A 151 0.18 21.36 -11.06
C ASN A 151 0.77 21.91 -9.75
N VAL A 152 1.77 21.19 -9.23
CA VAL A 152 2.40 21.48 -7.93
C VAL A 152 3.09 22.84 -7.98
N LYS A 153 2.61 23.75 -7.14
CA LYS A 153 3.15 25.11 -6.99
C LYS A 153 4.36 25.18 -6.07
N TYR A 154 4.47 24.23 -5.14
CA TYR A 154 5.55 24.15 -4.18
C TYR A 154 5.84 22.71 -3.79
N GLN A 155 7.11 22.33 -3.76
CA GLN A 155 7.57 21.06 -3.20
C GLN A 155 8.84 21.31 -2.38
N GLY A 156 8.87 20.88 -1.12
CA GLY A 156 9.99 21.15 -0.25
C GLY A 156 9.86 20.51 1.14
N ILE A 157 10.92 20.66 1.95
CA ILE A 157 10.91 20.25 3.35
C ILE A 157 10.62 21.48 4.21
N VAL A 158 9.65 21.37 5.10
CA VAL A 158 9.34 22.36 6.13
C VAL A 158 9.59 21.77 7.52
N SER A 159 9.90 22.63 8.49
CA SER A 159 10.08 22.21 9.89
C SER A 159 8.96 22.79 10.75
N ARG A 160 8.44 22.00 11.69
CA ARG A 160 7.48 22.42 12.71
C ARG A 160 7.96 21.90 14.06
N GLY A 161 8.50 22.79 14.89
CA GLY A 161 9.19 22.38 16.12
C GLY A 161 10.39 21.49 15.79
N ASN A 162 10.49 20.33 16.43
CA ASN A 162 11.54 19.33 16.17
C ASN A 162 11.22 18.38 15.02
N GLU A 163 10.05 18.50 14.41
CA GLU A 163 9.58 17.59 13.37
C GLU A 163 9.81 18.20 11.98
N LYS A 164 10.24 17.37 11.02
CA LYS A 164 10.41 17.77 9.62
C LYS A 164 9.32 17.13 8.78
N TYR A 165 8.81 17.84 7.79
CA TYR A 165 7.80 17.35 6.86
C TYR A 165 8.23 17.65 5.43
N MET A 166 8.05 16.70 4.52
CA MET A 166 8.06 16.94 3.09
C MET A 166 6.63 17.28 2.65
N LEU A 167 6.50 18.37 1.90
CA LEU A 167 5.23 18.88 1.38
C LEU A 167 5.31 19.02 -0.13
N ALA A 168 4.20 18.68 -0.81
CA ALA A 168 3.94 19.10 -2.18
C ALA A 168 2.53 19.71 -2.22
N LEU A 169 2.42 20.96 -2.67
CA LEU A 169 1.20 21.77 -2.62
C LEU A 169 0.70 22.08 -4.03
N GLU A 170 -0.57 21.81 -4.27
CA GLU A 170 -1.37 22.28 -5.40
C GLU A 170 -2.42 23.31 -4.90
N ASN A 171 -3.25 23.90 -5.76
CA ASN A 171 -4.27 24.87 -5.34
C ASN A 171 -5.24 24.34 -4.29
N GLU A 172 -5.65 23.08 -4.37
CA GLU A 172 -6.70 22.50 -3.52
C GLU A 172 -6.25 21.28 -2.73
N LYS A 173 -5.17 20.61 -3.16
CA LYS A 173 -4.65 19.40 -2.50
C LYS A 173 -3.20 19.56 -2.07
N ALA A 174 -2.82 18.78 -1.06
CA ALA A 174 -1.48 18.72 -0.55
C ALA A 174 -1.09 17.28 -0.20
N LEU A 175 0.11 16.87 -0.64
CA LEU A 175 0.75 15.66 -0.19
C LEU A 175 1.67 16.01 0.99
N VAL A 176 1.46 15.37 2.14
CA VAL A 176 2.21 15.61 3.37
C VAL A 176 2.82 14.32 3.87
N TRP A 177 4.14 14.34 4.05
CA TRP A 177 4.89 13.28 4.68
C TRP A 177 5.69 13.85 5.84
N LYS A 178 5.50 13.34 7.06
CA LYS A 178 6.43 13.65 8.14
C LYS A 178 7.69 12.82 7.94
N VAL A 179 8.83 13.47 7.85
CA VAL A 179 10.12 12.84 7.59
C VAL A 179 10.35 11.76 8.66
N GLU A 180 10.71 10.57 8.19
CA GLU A 180 10.92 9.34 8.98
C GLU A 180 9.64 8.61 9.45
N GLU A 181 8.44 9.10 9.15
CA GLU A 181 7.21 8.32 9.42
C GLU A 181 6.88 7.31 8.31
N PRO A 182 6.29 6.15 8.66
CA PRO A 182 5.84 5.11 7.72
C PRO A 182 4.48 5.42 7.04
N LYS A 183 4.07 6.69 6.97
CA LYS A 183 2.73 7.10 6.55
C LYS A 183 2.77 8.38 5.73
N ILE A 184 2.02 8.42 4.62
CA ILE A 184 1.84 9.62 3.78
C ILE A 184 0.35 9.96 3.73
N ASN A 185 0.02 11.25 3.85
CA ASN A 185 -1.35 11.74 3.79
C ASN A 185 -1.57 12.60 2.55
N LEU A 186 -2.68 12.36 1.84
CA LEU A 186 -3.21 13.28 0.83
C LEU A 186 -4.41 14.01 1.44
N ILE A 187 -4.29 15.33 1.60
CA ILE A 187 -5.28 16.17 2.28
C ILE A 187 -5.68 17.38 1.43
N ASN A 188 -6.84 17.97 1.71
CA ASN A 188 -7.19 19.29 1.17
C ASN A 188 -6.22 20.35 1.71
N LYS A 189 -5.89 21.35 0.88
CA LYS A 189 -4.97 22.44 1.22
C LYS A 189 -5.40 23.22 2.46
N GLU A 190 -6.70 23.41 2.67
CA GLU A 190 -7.23 24.07 3.87
C GLU A 190 -6.85 23.34 5.17
N ASN A 191 -6.75 22.02 5.11
CA ASN A 191 -6.29 21.18 6.22
C ASN A 191 -4.77 21.26 6.44
N VAL A 192 -4.01 21.80 5.48
CA VAL A 192 -2.60 22.17 5.67
C VAL A 192 -2.50 23.45 6.50
N MET A 193 -3.41 24.42 6.34
CA MET A 193 -3.38 25.67 7.11
C MET A 193 -3.74 25.45 8.59
N LEU A 194 -4.54 24.43 8.90
CA LEU A 194 -4.76 23.98 10.30
C LEU A 194 -3.49 23.35 10.93
N ILE A 195 -2.52 22.94 10.11
CA ILE A 195 -1.17 22.61 10.52
C ILE A 195 -0.36 23.91 10.44
N ASN A 196 -0.55 24.83 11.39
CA ASN A 196 0.13 26.13 11.45
C ASN A 196 1.62 26.01 11.07
N LEU A 197 1.93 26.36 9.82
CA LEU A 197 3.26 26.71 9.33
C LEU A 197 3.48 28.16 9.77
N ASN A 198 3.63 28.37 11.07
CA ASN A 198 4.12 29.64 11.57
C ASN A 198 5.59 29.73 11.17
N HIS A 199 5.88 30.74 10.36
CA HIS A 199 7.22 31.23 10.05
C HIS A 199 8.10 31.36 11.30
#